data_AF-A0A938DGW9-F1
#
_entry.id   AF-A0A938DGW9-F1
#
_cell.length_a   1.000
_cell.length_b   1.000
_cell.length_c   1.000
_cell.angle_alpha   90.00
_cell.angle_beta   90.00
_cell.angle_gamma   90.00
#
_symmetry.space_group_name_H-M   'P 1'
#
loop_
_entity.id
_entity.type
_entity.pdbx_description
1 polymer ?
#
loop_
_entity_poly.entity_id
_entity_poly.type
_entity_poly.pdbx_seq_one_letter_code
_entity_poly.pdbx_strand_id
1 'polypeptide(L)'
;MTSIGLAQIAIVLIAVVVAAIPLGGYIARVLAGERTLLSPALSPVERAFYRLAGVDPAREQSWLSYTMAMLAFSVVGFASLYALQRLQAYLPLNPQGFGGVPADLAFNTSMSFVTNTNWQNYSGESTMSHLTQMLGLTVHNFVSAATGLAMAFALVRGLSRAESPTIGNFWVDLTRSTLYVLLPISIVVALALVALGVPQTLQASIDATTLEGAKQTIAIGPMASQEAIKELGTNGGGFFNANSSHPFESPNALSNMLEIWALLVIPFATAFAFGRAVLDFRQGRAIAITMMIVLVAGVLVAYWAEAGGNALLTAIGVDPSPGNMEG
;
A
#
# COMPACT_ATOMS: atom_id res chain seq x y z
N MET A 1 -1.96 20.82 21.79
CA MET A 1 -1.05 20.68 20.63
C MET A 1 0.33 21.22 21.00
N THR A 2 1.39 20.52 20.63
CA THR A 2 2.78 20.90 20.93
C THR A 2 3.52 21.41 19.69
N SER A 3 4.53 22.25 19.89
CA SER A 3 5.43 22.70 18.81
C SER A 3 6.20 21.54 18.17
N ILE A 4 6.57 20.53 18.96
CA ILE A 4 7.24 19.32 18.48
C ILE A 4 6.35 18.53 17.53
N GLY A 5 5.09 18.28 17.90
CA GLY A 5 4.16 17.54 17.03
C GLY A 5 3.89 18.28 15.70
N LEU A 6 3.76 19.61 15.76
CA LEU A 6 3.65 20.44 14.55
C LEU A 6 4.90 20.35 13.66
N ALA A 7 6.09 20.34 14.26
CA ALA A 7 7.34 20.19 13.54
C ALA A 7 7.46 18.80 12.88
N GLN A 8 7.07 17.72 13.57
CA GLN A 8 7.05 16.36 13.01
C GLN A 8 6.14 16.26 11.77
N ILE A 9 4.91 16.79 11.87
CA ILE A 9 3.97 16.86 10.74
C ILE A 9 4.61 17.62 9.57
N ALA A 10 5.18 18.79 9.82
CA ALA A 10 5.80 19.59 8.77
C ALA A 10 6.97 18.87 8.09
N ILE A 11 7.83 18.19 8.86
CA ILE A 11 8.97 17.42 8.35
C ILE A 11 8.49 16.33 7.38
N VAL A 12 7.48 15.54 7.78
CA VAL A 12 6.95 14.46 6.93
C VAL A 12 6.32 15.04 5.66
N LEU A 13 5.49 16.08 5.76
CA LEU A 13 4.83 16.68 4.59
C LEU A 13 5.84 17.32 3.63
N ILE A 14 6.89 17.96 4.13
CA ILE A 14 7.98 18.49 3.30
C ILE A 14 8.70 17.34 2.59
N ALA A 15 9.03 16.26 3.31
CA ALA A 15 9.67 15.09 2.71
C ALA A 15 8.80 14.45 1.61
N VAL A 16 7.48 14.38 1.81
CA VAL A 16 6.52 13.91 0.80
C VAL A 16 6.59 14.79 -0.45
N VAL A 17 6.47 16.12 -0.31
CA VAL A 17 6.47 17.03 -1.47
C VAL A 17 7.80 16.97 -2.22
N VAL A 18 8.92 16.96 -1.51
CA VAL A 18 10.27 16.89 -2.10
C VAL A 18 10.46 15.59 -2.89
N ALA A 19 9.99 14.45 -2.38
CA ALA A 19 10.08 13.17 -3.08
C ALA A 19 9.05 13.02 -4.21
N ALA A 20 7.84 13.54 -4.03
CA ALA A 20 6.74 13.39 -4.98
C ALA A 20 6.98 14.12 -6.31
N ILE A 21 7.70 15.25 -6.31
CA ILE A 21 8.00 16.02 -7.54
C ILE A 21 8.86 15.22 -8.55
N PRO A 22 10.04 14.67 -8.17
CA PRO A 22 10.82 13.82 -9.07
C PRO A 22 10.14 12.48 -9.33
N LEU A 23 9.49 11.87 -8.32
CA LEU A 23 8.77 10.61 -8.50
C LEU A 23 7.63 10.75 -9.51
N GLY A 24 6.85 11.84 -9.46
CA GLY A 24 5.80 12.08 -10.45
C GLY A 24 6.35 12.22 -11.87
N GLY A 25 7.60 12.68 -12.00
CA GLY A 25 8.29 12.76 -13.30
C GLY A 25 8.67 11.39 -13.79
N TYR A 26 9.18 10.57 -12.89
CA TYR A 26 9.48 9.17 -13.15
C TYR A 26 8.21 8.38 -13.54
N ILE A 27 7.12 8.48 -12.78
CA ILE A 27 5.84 7.80 -13.06
C ILE A 27 5.30 8.20 -14.43
N ALA A 28 5.30 9.49 -14.76
CA ALA A 28 4.86 9.96 -16.08
C ALA A 28 5.66 9.32 -17.22
N ARG A 29 6.99 9.23 -17.08
CA ARG A 29 7.87 8.59 -18.08
C ARG A 29 7.61 7.08 -18.20
N VAL A 30 7.48 6.38 -17.07
CA VAL A 30 7.18 4.94 -17.04
C VAL A 30 5.89 4.64 -17.80
N LEU A 31 4.82 5.39 -17.53
CA LEU A 31 3.50 5.15 -18.12
C LEU A 31 3.35 5.73 -19.53
N ALA A 32 4.25 6.63 -19.95
CA ALA A 32 4.45 6.98 -21.36
C ALA A 32 5.26 5.93 -22.14
N GLY A 33 5.87 4.95 -21.46
CA GLY A 33 6.74 3.94 -22.08
C GLY A 33 8.12 4.46 -22.45
N GLU A 34 8.55 5.56 -21.85
CA GLU A 34 9.89 6.09 -22.03
C GLU A 34 10.93 5.22 -21.31
N ARG A 35 12.17 5.24 -21.81
CA ARG A 35 13.29 4.53 -21.18
C ARG A 35 13.66 5.23 -19.87
N THR A 36 13.73 4.46 -18.79
CA THR A 36 14.12 4.94 -17.46
C THR A 36 15.44 4.31 -17.00
N LEU A 37 15.94 4.73 -15.83
CA LEU A 37 17.13 4.16 -15.20
C LEU A 37 17.00 2.67 -14.91
N LEU A 38 15.78 2.17 -14.65
CA LEU A 38 15.52 0.76 -14.37
C LEU A 38 15.27 -0.07 -15.63
N SER A 39 15.02 0.57 -16.79
CA SER A 39 14.72 -0.14 -18.04
C SER A 39 15.77 -1.18 -18.46
N PRO A 40 17.10 -0.96 -18.33
CA PRO A 40 18.06 -2.00 -18.70
C PRO A 40 17.88 -3.32 -17.93
N ALA A 41 17.51 -3.25 -16.65
CA ALA A 41 17.32 -4.42 -15.81
C ALA A 41 15.90 -5.00 -15.92
N LEU A 42 14.88 -4.14 -15.98
CA LEU A 42 13.47 -4.56 -15.90
C LEU A 42 12.81 -4.79 -17.26
N SER A 43 13.30 -4.22 -18.36
CA SER A 43 12.69 -4.42 -19.68
C SER A 43 12.72 -5.88 -20.16
N PRO A 44 13.77 -6.68 -19.93
CA PRO A 44 13.74 -8.11 -20.23
C PRO A 44 12.64 -8.85 -19.45
N VAL A 45 12.44 -8.49 -18.19
CA VAL A 45 11.42 -9.07 -17.30
C VAL A 45 10.02 -8.67 -17.77
N GLU A 46 9.80 -7.39 -18.06
CA GLU A 46 8.58 -6.86 -18.66
C GLU A 46 8.20 -7.60 -19.95
N ARG A 47 9.16 -7.77 -20.88
CA ARG A 47 8.94 -8.50 -22.13
C ARG A 47 8.64 -9.98 -21.90
N ALA A 48 9.26 -10.59 -20.90
CA ALA A 48 8.97 -11.97 -20.54
C ALA A 48 7.53 -12.13 -20.04
N PHE A 49 7.05 -11.23 -19.17
CA PHE A 49 5.65 -11.21 -18.74
C PHE A 49 4.70 -11.04 -19.91
N TYR A 50 4.96 -10.08 -20.80
CA TYR A 50 4.12 -9.88 -21.98
C TYR A 50 4.07 -11.11 -22.88
N ARG A 51 5.21 -11.75 -23.15
CA ARG A 51 5.27 -12.95 -23.97
C ARG A 51 4.53 -14.14 -23.33
N LEU A 52 4.67 -14.34 -22.01
CA LEU A 52 4.00 -15.43 -21.29
C LEU A 52 2.49 -15.20 -21.20
N ALA A 53 2.05 -13.96 -21.05
CA ALA A 53 0.64 -13.60 -20.99
C ALA A 53 -0.01 -13.38 -22.37
N GLY A 54 0.77 -13.45 -23.47
CA GLY A 54 0.28 -13.15 -24.82
C GLY A 54 -0.13 -11.67 -25.02
N VAL A 55 0.44 -10.76 -24.23
CA VAL A 55 0.18 -9.31 -24.31
C VAL A 55 1.04 -8.72 -25.41
N ASP A 56 0.41 -8.11 -26.40
CA ASP A 56 1.09 -7.20 -27.34
C ASP A 56 1.10 -5.78 -26.75
N PRO A 57 2.26 -5.26 -26.32
CA PRO A 57 2.34 -3.93 -25.72
C PRO A 57 2.07 -2.78 -26.71
N ALA A 58 2.11 -3.03 -28.02
CA ALA A 58 1.80 -2.03 -29.04
C ALA A 58 0.29 -1.92 -29.32
N ARG A 59 -0.50 -2.92 -28.92
CA ARG A 59 -1.94 -2.95 -29.15
C ARG A 59 -2.65 -2.05 -28.14
N GLU A 60 -3.21 -0.94 -28.61
CA GLU A 60 -4.06 -0.09 -27.78
C GLU A 60 -5.50 -0.62 -27.66
N GLN A 61 -6.19 -0.20 -26.60
CA GLN A 61 -7.53 -0.60 -26.21
C GLN A 61 -8.47 0.62 -26.17
N SER A 62 -9.69 0.44 -26.67
CA SER A 62 -10.82 1.35 -26.38
C SER A 62 -11.14 1.35 -24.88
N TRP A 63 -11.88 2.35 -24.40
CA TRP A 63 -12.32 2.40 -22.99
C TRP A 63 -13.04 1.13 -22.54
N LEU A 64 -13.94 0.58 -23.36
CA LEU A 64 -14.68 -0.62 -23.01
C LEU A 64 -13.75 -1.83 -22.88
N SER A 65 -12.84 -2.01 -23.84
CA SER A 65 -11.86 -3.10 -23.79
C SER A 65 -10.92 -2.99 -22.58
N TYR A 66 -10.51 -1.77 -22.22
CA TYR A 66 -9.67 -1.50 -21.06
C TYR A 66 -10.42 -1.84 -19.76
N THR A 67 -11.66 -1.37 -19.60
CA THR A 67 -12.51 -1.68 -18.44
C THR A 67 -12.79 -3.17 -18.32
N MET A 68 -13.09 -3.86 -19.43
CA MET A 68 -13.33 -5.30 -19.39
C MET A 68 -12.06 -6.08 -19.02
N ALA A 69 -10.88 -5.65 -19.47
CA ALA A 69 -9.61 -6.24 -19.06
C ALA A 69 -9.37 -6.08 -17.55
N MET A 70 -9.64 -4.88 -17.01
CA MET A 70 -9.57 -4.59 -15.58
C MET A 70 -10.53 -5.46 -14.77
N LEU A 71 -11.81 -5.57 -15.20
CA LEU A 71 -12.81 -6.39 -14.50
C LEU A 71 -12.46 -7.87 -14.54
N ALA A 72 -12.00 -8.38 -15.69
CA ALA A 72 -11.55 -9.76 -15.81
C ALA A 72 -10.37 -10.05 -14.87
N PHE A 73 -9.39 -9.12 -14.81
CA PHE A 73 -8.27 -9.23 -13.88
C PHE A 73 -8.73 -9.25 -12.41
N SER A 74 -9.65 -8.37 -12.02
CA SER A 74 -10.21 -8.34 -10.66
C SER A 74 -10.98 -9.61 -10.31
N VAL A 75 -11.76 -10.18 -11.23
CA VAL A 75 -12.49 -11.44 -11.01
C VAL A 75 -11.53 -12.61 -10.82
N VAL A 76 -10.49 -12.70 -11.66
CA VAL A 76 -9.47 -13.75 -11.53
C VAL A 76 -8.69 -13.59 -10.22
N GLY A 77 -8.29 -12.36 -9.87
CA GLY A 77 -7.63 -12.07 -8.60
C GLY A 77 -8.51 -12.45 -7.39
N PHE A 78 -9.79 -12.09 -7.42
CA PHE A 78 -10.75 -12.50 -6.39
C PHE A 78 -10.78 -14.03 -6.25
N ALA A 79 -10.95 -14.75 -7.35
CA ALA A 79 -11.02 -16.21 -7.33
C ALA A 79 -9.72 -16.85 -6.84
N SER A 80 -8.56 -16.32 -7.22
CA SER A 80 -7.26 -16.84 -6.77
C SER A 80 -7.04 -16.63 -5.28
N LEU A 81 -7.34 -15.44 -4.74
CA LEU A 81 -7.19 -15.16 -3.31
C LEU A 81 -8.23 -15.94 -2.47
N TYR A 82 -9.45 -16.07 -2.98
CA TYR A 82 -10.48 -16.88 -2.33
C TYR A 82 -10.05 -18.34 -2.23
N ALA A 83 -9.59 -18.92 -3.34
CA ALA A 83 -9.10 -20.30 -3.37
C ALA A 83 -7.90 -20.49 -2.44
N LEU A 84 -6.94 -19.57 -2.43
CA LEU A 84 -5.75 -19.63 -1.56
C LEU A 84 -6.15 -19.72 -0.08
N GLN A 85 -7.08 -18.87 0.36
CA GLN A 85 -7.59 -18.85 1.73
C GLN A 85 -8.36 -20.12 2.11
N ARG A 86 -9.25 -20.59 1.22
CA ARG A 86 -10.04 -21.81 1.44
C ARG A 86 -9.18 -23.07 1.50
N LEU A 87 -8.10 -23.08 0.74
CA LEU A 87 -7.19 -24.22 0.62
C LEU A 87 -5.95 -24.12 1.52
N GLN A 88 -5.79 -23.06 2.33
CA GLN A 88 -4.53 -22.80 3.03
C GLN A 88 -4.04 -23.94 3.93
N ALA A 89 -4.96 -24.77 4.44
CA ALA A 89 -4.63 -25.95 5.25
C ALA A 89 -3.75 -26.97 4.50
N TYR A 90 -3.82 -27.00 3.17
CA TYR A 90 -3.10 -27.95 2.32
C TYR A 90 -1.87 -27.34 1.64
N LEU A 91 -1.60 -26.06 1.88
CA LEU A 91 -0.55 -25.32 1.22
C LEU A 91 0.71 -25.23 2.10
N PRO A 92 1.91 -25.09 1.49
CA PRO A 92 3.15 -24.93 2.25
C PRO A 92 3.19 -23.60 3.00
N LEU A 93 4.22 -23.39 3.83
CA LEU A 93 4.40 -22.18 4.64
C LEU A 93 3.18 -21.87 5.54
N ASN A 94 2.64 -22.92 6.16
CA ASN A 94 1.65 -22.84 7.22
C ASN A 94 2.22 -23.45 8.51
N PRO A 95 3.24 -22.81 9.12
CA PRO A 95 3.97 -23.40 10.24
C PRO A 95 3.13 -23.54 11.52
N GLN A 96 2.05 -22.76 11.64
CA GLN A 96 1.06 -22.87 12.74
C GLN A 96 -0.03 -23.94 12.47
N GLY A 97 -0.11 -24.50 11.26
CA GLY A 97 -1.10 -25.51 10.92
C GLY A 97 -2.54 -25.00 10.85
N PHE A 98 -2.76 -23.74 10.46
CA PHE A 98 -4.10 -23.15 10.37
C PHE A 98 -4.98 -23.88 9.35
N GLY A 99 -6.27 -24.03 9.68
CA GLY A 99 -7.29 -24.59 8.80
C GLY A 99 -7.66 -23.64 7.65
N GLY A 100 -8.50 -24.10 6.72
CA GLY A 100 -9.03 -23.24 5.65
C GLY A 100 -9.92 -22.12 6.22
N VAL A 101 -9.67 -20.86 5.82
CA VAL A 101 -10.42 -19.68 6.29
C VAL A 101 -11.89 -19.82 5.93
N PRO A 102 -12.87 -19.68 6.84
CA PRO A 102 -14.31 -19.83 6.57
C PRO A 102 -14.81 -19.12 5.30
N ALA A 103 -15.83 -19.67 4.63
CA ALA A 103 -16.21 -19.27 3.28
C ALA A 103 -16.65 -17.81 3.15
N ASP A 104 -17.41 -17.32 4.14
CA ASP A 104 -17.86 -15.93 4.28
C ASP A 104 -16.70 -14.98 4.55
N LEU A 105 -15.80 -15.34 5.47
CA LEU A 105 -14.59 -14.58 5.78
C LEU A 105 -13.66 -14.50 4.56
N ALA A 106 -13.37 -15.63 3.93
CA ALA A 106 -12.52 -15.68 2.74
C ALA A 106 -13.11 -14.86 1.59
N PHE A 107 -14.45 -14.86 1.43
CA PHE A 107 -15.12 -14.01 0.44
C PHE A 107 -14.90 -12.53 0.76
N ASN A 108 -15.18 -12.12 2.00
CA ASN A 108 -15.02 -10.73 2.43
C ASN A 108 -13.58 -10.25 2.27
N THR A 109 -12.61 -11.00 2.79
CA THR A 109 -11.18 -10.67 2.67
C THR A 109 -10.75 -10.60 1.21
N SER A 110 -11.19 -11.55 0.36
CA SER A 110 -10.83 -11.53 -1.06
C SER A 110 -11.37 -10.30 -1.78
N MET A 111 -12.64 -9.94 -1.55
CA MET A 111 -13.19 -8.69 -2.09
C MET A 111 -12.41 -7.49 -1.58
N SER A 112 -12.13 -7.44 -0.29
CA SER A 112 -11.51 -6.27 0.32
C SER A 112 -10.11 -5.97 -0.21
N PHE A 113 -9.30 -7.01 -0.41
CA PHE A 113 -7.95 -6.86 -0.96
C PHE A 113 -7.97 -6.61 -2.49
N VAL A 114 -8.95 -7.15 -3.22
CA VAL A 114 -9.16 -6.78 -4.64
C VAL A 114 -9.58 -5.32 -4.81
N THR A 115 -10.38 -4.79 -3.88
CA THR A 115 -10.87 -3.40 -3.90
C THR A 115 -9.92 -2.41 -3.23
N ASN A 116 -8.67 -2.80 -2.93
CA ASN A 116 -7.66 -1.94 -2.28
C ASN A 116 -8.13 -1.37 -0.92
N THR A 117 -9.07 -2.04 -0.26
CA THR A 117 -9.71 -1.59 0.99
C THR A 117 -9.06 -2.24 2.20
N ASN A 118 -8.72 -3.52 2.07
CA ASN A 118 -8.07 -4.33 3.09
C ASN A 118 -8.72 -4.27 4.48
N TRP A 119 -10.05 -4.25 4.49
CA TRP A 119 -10.86 -4.53 5.67
C TRP A 119 -10.48 -5.88 6.29
N GLN A 120 -10.36 -5.89 7.62
CA GLN A 120 -10.01 -7.07 8.40
C GLN A 120 -11.05 -7.27 9.50
N ASN A 121 -11.87 -8.31 9.35
CA ASN A 121 -12.72 -8.87 10.43
C ASN A 121 -12.12 -10.17 10.96
N TYR A 122 -10.79 -10.24 11.02
CA TYR A 122 -10.01 -11.38 11.47
C TYR A 122 -8.70 -10.89 12.12
N SER A 123 -8.15 -11.71 13.01
CA SER A 123 -6.80 -11.53 13.54
C SER A 123 -5.82 -12.30 12.65
N GLY A 124 -4.90 -11.58 12.00
CA GLY A 124 -4.02 -12.17 10.98
C GLY A 124 -3.10 -13.24 11.55
N GLU A 125 -2.59 -13.04 12.77
CA GLU A 125 -1.71 -13.95 13.49
C GLU A 125 -2.36 -15.25 13.98
N SER A 126 -3.69 -15.33 13.94
CA SER A 126 -4.47 -16.52 14.33
C SER A 126 -5.29 -17.13 13.18
N THR A 127 -5.38 -16.43 12.04
CA THR A 127 -6.26 -16.82 10.92
C THR A 127 -5.49 -17.14 9.64
N MET A 128 -4.46 -16.36 9.31
CA MET A 128 -3.81 -16.40 7.99
C MET A 128 -2.45 -17.08 8.08
N SER A 129 -2.22 -18.09 7.24
CA SER A 129 -0.89 -18.69 7.08
C SER A 129 0.10 -17.72 6.43
N HIS A 130 1.40 -17.97 6.62
CA HIS A 130 2.45 -17.15 5.99
C HIS A 130 2.33 -17.15 4.47
N LEU A 131 1.96 -18.28 3.85
CA LEU A 131 1.72 -18.30 2.40
C LEU A 131 0.55 -17.40 1.99
N THR A 132 -0.56 -17.43 2.72
CA THR A 132 -1.72 -16.59 2.43
C THR A 132 -1.35 -15.11 2.53
N GLN A 133 -0.60 -14.71 3.56
CA GLN A 133 -0.08 -13.35 3.73
C GLN A 133 0.86 -12.94 2.56
N MET A 134 1.80 -13.81 2.18
CA MET A 134 2.81 -13.52 1.16
C MET A 134 2.28 -13.59 -0.29
N LEU A 135 1.65 -14.70 -0.67
CA LEU A 135 1.24 -14.97 -2.05
C LEU A 135 -0.18 -14.48 -2.34
N GLY A 136 -1.00 -14.29 -1.31
CA GLY A 136 -2.35 -13.75 -1.43
C GLY A 136 -2.37 -12.26 -1.15
N LEU A 137 -2.32 -11.91 0.13
CA LEU A 137 -2.57 -10.54 0.60
C LEU A 137 -1.55 -9.54 0.05
N THR A 138 -0.25 -9.86 0.14
CA THR A 138 0.81 -8.99 -0.37
C THR A 138 0.75 -8.84 -1.89
N VAL A 139 0.49 -9.91 -2.65
CA VAL A 139 0.31 -9.81 -4.11
C VAL A 139 -0.86 -8.90 -4.45
N HIS A 140 -1.98 -9.03 -3.73
CA HIS A 140 -3.12 -8.16 -3.91
C HIS A 140 -2.79 -6.70 -3.61
N ASN A 141 -2.05 -6.41 -2.53
CA ASN A 141 -1.59 -5.06 -2.21
C ASN A 141 -0.83 -4.38 -3.37
N PHE A 142 -0.07 -5.15 -4.15
CA PHE A 142 0.59 -4.65 -5.35
C PHE A 142 -0.39 -4.42 -6.50
N VAL A 143 -1.23 -5.41 -6.82
CA VAL A 143 -2.01 -5.39 -8.05
C VAL A 143 -3.27 -4.53 -7.94
N SER A 144 -3.85 -4.36 -6.75
CA SER A 144 -4.93 -3.41 -6.50
C SER A 144 -4.44 -1.97 -6.64
N ALA A 145 -3.30 -1.64 -6.04
CA ALA A 145 -2.67 -0.33 -6.16
C ALA A 145 -2.23 -0.02 -7.61
N ALA A 146 -1.64 -1.01 -8.29
CA ALA A 146 -1.27 -0.89 -9.70
C ALA A 146 -2.49 -0.70 -10.61
N THR A 147 -3.61 -1.37 -10.30
CA THR A 147 -4.89 -1.15 -11.00
C THR A 147 -5.36 0.29 -10.82
N GLY A 148 -5.30 0.84 -9.60
CA GLY A 148 -5.63 2.25 -9.35
C GLY A 148 -4.78 3.23 -10.17
N LEU A 149 -3.46 3.02 -10.21
CA LEU A 149 -2.54 3.82 -11.05
C LEU A 149 -2.85 3.68 -12.55
N ALA A 150 -3.12 2.46 -13.01
CA ALA A 150 -3.50 2.20 -14.40
C ALA A 150 -4.78 2.97 -14.78
N MET A 151 -5.82 2.91 -13.94
CA MET A 151 -7.07 3.63 -14.16
C MET A 151 -6.87 5.16 -14.14
N ALA A 152 -6.06 5.67 -13.21
CA ALA A 152 -5.73 7.10 -13.17
C ALA A 152 -5.09 7.55 -14.49
N PHE A 153 -4.15 6.78 -15.05
CA PHE A 153 -3.48 7.13 -16.30
C PHE A 153 -4.32 6.90 -17.55
N ALA A 154 -5.22 5.92 -17.53
CA ALA A 154 -6.25 5.77 -18.55
C ALA A 154 -7.12 7.05 -18.63
N LEU A 155 -7.53 7.59 -17.47
CA LEU A 155 -8.25 8.86 -17.39
C LEU A 155 -7.39 10.04 -17.88
N VAL A 156 -6.12 10.12 -17.47
CA VAL A 156 -5.20 11.16 -17.95
C VAL A 156 -5.10 11.15 -19.47
N ARG A 157 -4.95 9.98 -20.11
CA ARG A 157 -4.91 9.85 -21.57
C ARG A 157 -6.23 10.24 -22.22
N GLY A 158 -7.37 9.91 -21.60
CA GLY A 158 -8.69 10.34 -22.06
C GLY A 158 -8.87 11.87 -22.05
N LEU A 159 -8.18 12.57 -21.15
CA LEU A 159 -8.18 14.04 -21.08
C LEU A 159 -7.14 14.69 -22.00
N SER A 160 -5.98 14.06 -22.20
CA SER A 160 -4.86 14.67 -22.91
C SER A 160 -4.81 14.38 -24.41
N ARG A 161 -5.41 13.28 -24.88
CA ARG A 161 -5.41 12.89 -26.30
C ARG A 161 -6.64 13.47 -27.01
N ALA A 162 -6.43 14.19 -28.10
CA ALA A 162 -7.52 14.70 -28.94
C ALA A 162 -8.03 13.59 -29.88
N GLU A 163 -9.36 13.41 -29.92
CA GLU A 163 -10.07 12.52 -30.88
C GLU A 163 -9.55 11.08 -30.95
N SER A 164 -8.88 10.59 -29.89
CA SER A 164 -8.34 9.25 -29.85
C SER A 164 -9.42 8.23 -29.48
N PRO A 165 -9.60 7.15 -30.25
CA PRO A 165 -10.55 6.09 -29.91
C PRO A 165 -10.05 5.16 -28.79
N THR A 166 -8.82 5.38 -28.28
CA THR A 166 -8.08 4.45 -27.42
C THR A 166 -7.39 5.15 -26.24
N ILE A 167 -7.20 4.42 -25.14
CA ILE A 167 -6.65 4.95 -23.87
C ILE A 167 -5.41 4.17 -23.38
N GLY A 168 -4.70 3.51 -24.30
CA GLY A 168 -3.52 2.70 -24.00
C GLY A 168 -3.86 1.23 -23.79
N ASN A 169 -3.16 0.54 -22.89
CA ASN A 169 -3.30 -0.90 -22.67
C ASN A 169 -3.21 -1.24 -21.18
N PHE A 170 -4.30 -1.79 -20.62
CA PHE A 170 -4.41 -2.12 -19.20
C PHE A 170 -3.29 -3.02 -18.70
N TRP A 171 -2.95 -4.05 -19.47
CA TRP A 171 -1.92 -5.02 -19.07
C TRP A 171 -0.52 -4.38 -19.01
N VAL A 172 -0.26 -3.44 -19.90
CA VAL A 172 1.00 -2.66 -19.92
C VAL A 172 1.05 -1.73 -18.72
N ASP A 173 -0.04 -1.01 -18.45
CA ASP A 173 -0.09 -0.06 -17.33
C ASP A 173 0.01 -0.78 -15.98
N LEU A 174 -0.71 -1.88 -15.81
CA LEU A 174 -0.63 -2.74 -14.63
C LEU A 174 0.79 -3.24 -14.41
N THR A 175 1.39 -3.87 -15.44
CA THR A 175 2.74 -4.44 -15.37
C THR A 175 3.78 -3.37 -15.05
N ARG A 176 3.70 -2.20 -15.68
CA ARG A 176 4.66 -1.12 -15.45
C ARG A 176 4.51 -0.47 -14.09
N SER A 177 3.27 -0.26 -13.63
CA SER A 177 2.99 0.28 -12.30
C SER A 177 3.53 -0.66 -11.22
N THR A 178 3.33 -1.97 -11.37
CA THR A 178 3.90 -2.96 -10.43
C THR A 178 5.43 -3.01 -10.51
N LEU A 179 6.00 -3.24 -11.70
CA LEU A 179 7.44 -3.55 -11.83
C LEU A 179 8.36 -2.34 -11.67
N TYR A 180 7.96 -1.17 -12.18
CA TYR A 180 8.83 0.01 -12.22
C TYR A 180 8.54 1.00 -11.09
N VAL A 181 7.32 1.03 -10.54
CA VAL A 181 6.94 1.99 -9.50
C VAL A 181 6.85 1.30 -8.14
N LEU A 182 5.88 0.40 -7.96
CA LEU A 182 5.58 -0.16 -6.65
C LEU A 182 6.69 -1.08 -6.13
N LEU A 183 7.14 -2.04 -6.93
CA LEU A 183 8.10 -3.06 -6.50
C LEU A 183 9.46 -2.46 -6.08
N PRO A 184 10.12 -1.57 -6.86
CA PRO A 184 11.41 -1.03 -6.48
C PRO A 184 11.34 -0.17 -5.21
N ILE A 185 10.30 0.66 -5.08
CA ILE A 185 10.11 1.50 -3.89
C ILE A 185 9.79 0.63 -2.68
N SER A 186 8.94 -0.40 -2.84
CA SER A 186 8.60 -1.34 -1.76
C SER A 186 9.82 -2.11 -1.25
N ILE A 187 10.74 -2.51 -2.13
CA ILE A 187 11.99 -3.17 -1.71
C ILE A 187 12.81 -2.23 -0.83
N VAL A 188 12.98 -0.97 -1.23
CA VAL A 188 13.76 0.02 -0.45
C VAL A 188 13.09 0.30 0.90
N VAL A 189 11.77 0.52 0.90
CA VAL A 189 11.00 0.78 2.13
C VAL A 189 11.03 -0.44 3.05
N ALA A 190 10.82 -1.66 2.54
CA ALA A 190 10.87 -2.88 3.34
C ALA A 190 12.24 -3.07 4.01
N LEU A 191 13.34 -2.84 3.28
CA LEU A 191 14.69 -2.93 3.85
C LEU A 191 14.93 -1.86 4.93
N ALA A 192 14.41 -0.64 4.74
CA ALA A 192 14.47 0.40 5.75
C ALA A 192 13.64 0.02 7.00
N LEU A 193 12.45 -0.56 6.82
CA LEU A 193 11.61 -1.04 7.92
C LEU A 193 12.27 -2.19 8.68
N VAL A 194 12.92 -3.14 8.00
CA VAL A 194 13.73 -4.18 8.65
C VAL A 194 14.85 -3.56 9.47
N ALA A 195 15.57 -2.56 8.93
CA ALA A 195 16.62 -1.87 9.66
C ALA A 195 16.08 -1.09 10.89
N LEU A 196 14.80 -0.70 10.87
CA LEU A 196 14.11 -0.04 11.98
C LEU A 196 13.45 -1.04 12.95
N GLY A 197 13.51 -2.35 12.70
CA GLY A 197 13.07 -3.39 13.63
C GLY A 197 11.83 -4.19 13.22
N VAL A 198 11.27 -3.97 12.03
CA VAL A 198 10.14 -4.75 11.52
C VAL A 198 10.62 -6.16 11.13
N PRO A 199 10.03 -7.25 11.66
CA PRO A 199 10.45 -8.60 11.32
C PRO A 199 10.25 -8.95 9.84
N GLN A 200 11.18 -9.74 9.30
CA GLN A 200 11.05 -10.35 7.97
C GLN A 200 11.64 -11.76 8.01
N THR A 201 10.81 -12.75 8.32
CA THR A 201 11.24 -14.15 8.55
C THR A 201 10.13 -15.14 8.19
N LEU A 202 10.48 -16.41 7.99
CA LEU A 202 9.53 -17.51 7.76
C LEU A 202 9.25 -18.34 9.01
N GLN A 203 9.82 -17.97 10.17
CA GLN A 203 9.46 -18.58 11.45
C GLN A 203 8.02 -18.23 11.83
N ALA A 204 7.31 -19.15 12.50
CA ALA A 204 5.94 -18.93 12.99
C ALA A 204 5.90 -18.00 14.20
N SER A 205 6.70 -18.35 15.20
CA SER A 205 6.65 -17.76 16.52
C SER A 205 7.96 -17.98 17.26
N ILE A 206 8.17 -17.18 18.29
CA ILE A 206 9.24 -17.33 19.27
C ILE A 206 8.58 -17.54 20.63
N ASP A 207 8.96 -18.61 21.32
CA ASP A 207 8.58 -18.80 22.71
C ASP A 207 9.53 -18.02 23.62
N ALA A 208 8.97 -17.18 24.49
CA ALA A 208 9.70 -16.42 25.48
C ALA A 208 9.18 -16.72 26.88
N THR A 209 10.09 -16.74 27.85
CA THR A 209 9.74 -16.73 29.28
C THR A 209 9.93 -15.31 29.79
N THR A 210 8.87 -14.71 30.32
CA THR A 210 8.91 -13.34 30.84
C THR A 210 9.78 -13.25 32.09
N LEU A 211 10.12 -12.03 32.50
CA LEU A 211 10.90 -11.80 33.73
C LEU A 211 10.19 -12.33 34.99
N GLU A 212 8.85 -12.43 34.96
CA GLU A 212 8.03 -13.00 36.04
C GLU A 212 7.87 -14.53 35.92
N GLY A 213 8.44 -15.15 34.89
CA GLY A 213 8.39 -16.59 34.65
C GLY A 213 7.18 -17.08 33.84
N ALA A 214 6.31 -16.18 33.36
CA ALA A 214 5.19 -16.56 32.48
C ALA A 214 5.71 -16.95 31.09
N LYS A 215 5.05 -17.92 30.43
CA LYS A 215 5.37 -18.28 29.04
C LYS A 215 4.50 -17.47 28.08
N GLN A 216 5.12 -16.93 27.05
CA GLN A 216 4.44 -16.24 25.95
C GLN A 216 4.93 -16.80 24.61
N THR A 217 4.02 -16.97 23.66
CA THR A 217 4.35 -17.31 22.28
C THR A 217 4.13 -16.07 21.43
N ILE A 218 5.21 -15.54 20.86
CA ILE A 218 5.23 -14.29 20.10
C ILE A 218 5.17 -14.64 18.62
N ALA A 219 4.06 -14.33 17.96
CA ALA A 219 3.95 -14.53 16.51
C ALA A 219 4.89 -13.59 15.74
N ILE A 220 5.52 -14.12 14.70
CA ILE A 220 6.42 -13.41 13.79
C ILE A 220 6.19 -13.89 12.34
N GLY A 221 6.77 -13.20 11.37
CA GLY A 221 6.57 -13.55 9.97
C GLY A 221 7.21 -12.59 8.99
N PRO A 222 6.83 -12.68 7.70
CA PRO A 222 7.35 -11.85 6.62
C PRO A 222 6.66 -10.47 6.57
N MET A 223 6.76 -9.69 7.64
CA MET A 223 5.97 -8.47 7.84
C MET A 223 6.48 -7.29 7.02
N ALA A 224 7.78 -7.00 7.04
CA ALA A 224 8.33 -5.80 6.40
C ALA A 224 8.00 -5.70 4.90
N SER A 225 7.98 -6.83 4.19
CA SER A 225 7.60 -6.87 2.77
C SER A 225 6.13 -6.51 2.54
N GLN A 226 5.24 -6.94 3.44
CA GLN A 226 3.82 -6.63 3.36
C GLN A 226 3.56 -5.19 3.83
N GLU A 227 4.23 -4.76 4.90
CA GLU A 227 4.20 -3.41 5.46
C GLU A 227 4.53 -2.36 4.40
N ALA A 228 5.64 -2.55 3.67
CA ALA A 228 6.08 -1.59 2.68
C ALA A 228 5.04 -1.35 1.58
N ILE A 229 4.46 -2.42 1.01
CA ILE A 229 3.46 -2.27 -0.05
C ILE A 229 2.08 -1.89 0.49
N LYS A 230 1.71 -2.30 1.71
CA LYS A 230 0.42 -1.91 2.28
C LYS A 230 0.35 -0.40 2.44
N GLU A 231 1.45 0.24 2.84
CA GLU A 231 1.55 1.69 2.95
C GLU A 231 1.66 2.36 1.57
N LEU A 232 2.64 1.98 0.75
CA LEU A 232 2.86 2.60 -0.58
C LEU A 232 1.64 2.51 -1.50
N GLY A 233 0.94 1.37 -1.49
CA GLY A 233 -0.27 1.16 -2.28
C GLY A 233 -1.54 1.66 -1.62
N THR A 234 -1.43 2.33 -0.46
CA THR A 234 -2.56 2.83 0.35
C THR A 234 -3.64 1.76 0.56
N ASN A 235 -3.19 0.55 0.87
CA ASN A 235 -4.03 -0.61 1.06
C ASN A 235 -4.48 -0.71 2.52
N GLY A 236 -3.52 -0.68 3.46
CA GLY A 236 -3.79 -0.65 4.90
C GLY A 236 -4.10 -2.00 5.57
N GLY A 237 -3.91 -3.14 4.90
CA GLY A 237 -4.12 -4.47 5.52
C GLY A 237 -2.91 -4.97 6.31
N GLY A 238 -3.01 -4.96 7.63
CA GLY A 238 -1.94 -5.34 8.55
C GLY A 238 -1.68 -6.85 8.60
N PHE A 239 -0.47 -7.23 8.99
CA PHE A 239 -0.14 -8.64 9.25
C PHE A 239 -0.85 -9.14 10.52
N PHE A 240 -0.90 -8.30 11.55
CA PHE A 240 -1.59 -8.51 12.81
C PHE A 240 -2.95 -7.82 12.85
N ASN A 241 -3.78 -8.22 13.82
CA ASN A 241 -5.04 -7.54 14.13
C ASN A 241 -4.84 -6.04 14.46
N ALA A 242 -3.78 -5.72 15.21
CA ALA A 242 -3.48 -4.35 15.63
C ALA A 242 -2.84 -3.49 14.51
N ASN A 243 -2.46 -4.09 13.37
CA ASN A 243 -1.94 -3.37 12.22
C ASN A 243 -0.74 -2.47 12.61
N SER A 244 -0.66 -1.23 12.11
CA SER A 244 0.46 -0.32 12.36
C SER A 244 0.59 0.17 13.82
N SER A 245 -0.32 -0.19 14.75
CA SER A 245 -0.06 -0.01 16.19
C SER A 245 0.70 -1.18 16.82
N HIS A 246 0.84 -2.30 16.11
CA HIS A 246 1.60 -3.45 16.58
C HIS A 246 3.12 -3.12 16.56
N PRO A 247 3.87 -3.40 17.64
CA PRO A 247 5.31 -3.09 17.72
C PRO A 247 6.19 -3.77 16.67
N PHE A 248 5.69 -4.81 15.99
CA PHE A 248 6.40 -5.43 14.87
C PHE A 248 6.01 -4.89 13.50
N GLU A 249 4.94 -4.14 13.37
CA GLU A 249 4.59 -3.47 12.10
C GLU A 249 5.10 -2.03 12.12
N SER A 250 4.98 -1.31 13.25
CA SER A 250 5.57 0.01 13.47
C SER A 250 6.35 0.09 14.80
N PRO A 251 7.61 -0.39 14.83
CA PRO A 251 8.40 -0.53 16.06
C PRO A 251 8.78 0.78 16.76
N ASN A 252 8.86 1.90 16.04
CA ASN A 252 9.27 3.17 16.62
C ASN A 252 8.77 4.37 15.82
N ALA A 253 8.97 5.58 16.36
CA ALA A 253 8.52 6.81 15.72
C ALA A 253 9.13 7.02 14.33
N LEU A 254 10.35 6.52 14.05
CA LEU A 254 10.97 6.67 12.73
C LEU A 254 10.35 5.71 11.70
N SER A 255 10.01 4.47 12.07
CA SER A 255 9.26 3.57 11.18
C SER A 255 7.89 4.15 10.87
N ASN A 256 7.20 4.67 11.89
CA ASN A 256 5.90 5.29 11.70
C ASN A 256 5.95 6.53 10.80
N MET A 257 6.96 7.40 10.96
CA MET A 257 7.17 8.53 10.03
C MET A 257 7.45 8.07 8.59
N LEU A 258 8.18 6.96 8.41
CA LEU A 258 8.46 6.38 7.10
C LEU A 258 7.19 5.78 6.46
N GLU A 259 6.35 5.09 7.24
CA GLU A 259 5.06 4.55 6.81
C GLU A 259 4.11 5.67 6.35
N ILE A 260 3.97 6.75 7.14
CA ILE A 260 3.15 7.91 6.75
C ILE A 260 3.70 8.56 5.46
N TRP A 261 5.02 8.68 5.33
CA TRP A 261 5.63 9.15 4.09
C TRP A 261 5.29 8.23 2.90
N ALA A 262 5.37 6.91 3.09
CA ALA A 262 5.07 5.91 2.07
C ALA A 262 3.60 5.98 1.62
N LEU A 263 2.67 6.15 2.56
CA LEU A 263 1.24 6.31 2.30
C LEU A 263 0.95 7.52 1.41
N LEU A 264 1.65 8.64 1.62
CA LEU A 264 1.36 9.90 0.94
C LEU A 264 2.13 10.12 -0.37
N VAL A 265 3.31 9.51 -0.53
CA VAL A 265 4.23 9.87 -1.61
C VAL A 265 3.69 9.55 -3.01
N ILE A 266 3.06 8.40 -3.22
CA ILE A 266 2.53 7.98 -4.53
C ILE A 266 1.28 8.81 -4.94
N PRO A 267 0.30 9.06 -4.06
CA PRO A 267 -0.81 9.96 -4.37
C PRO A 267 -0.35 11.36 -4.83
N PHE A 268 0.56 11.99 -4.08
CA PHE A 268 1.11 13.30 -4.46
C PHE A 268 1.95 13.23 -5.75
N ALA A 269 2.75 12.18 -5.92
CA ALA A 269 3.52 11.99 -7.15
C ALA A 269 2.62 11.83 -8.37
N THR A 270 1.48 11.15 -8.23
CA THR A 270 0.51 10.94 -9.30
C THR A 270 -0.13 12.27 -9.74
N ALA A 271 -0.41 13.19 -8.81
CA ALA A 271 -0.87 14.54 -9.14
C ALA A 271 0.17 15.33 -9.97
N PHE A 272 1.46 15.26 -9.61
CA PHE A 272 2.53 15.86 -10.41
C PHE A 272 2.75 15.15 -11.75
N ALA A 273 2.53 13.84 -11.80
CA ALA A 273 2.62 13.06 -13.03
C ALA A 273 1.51 13.45 -14.02
N PHE A 274 0.28 13.68 -13.53
CA PHE A 274 -0.82 14.23 -14.31
C PHE A 274 -0.44 15.56 -14.97
N GLY A 275 0.06 16.53 -14.20
CA GLY A 275 0.48 17.83 -14.75
C GLY A 275 1.52 17.73 -15.87
N ARG A 276 2.43 16.76 -15.78
CA ARG A 276 3.39 16.46 -16.86
C ARG A 276 2.71 15.83 -18.07
N ALA A 277 1.82 14.88 -17.86
CA ALA A 277 1.15 14.15 -18.94
C ALA A 277 0.17 15.01 -19.74
N VAL A 278 -0.42 16.06 -19.12
CA VAL A 278 -1.24 17.06 -19.82
C VAL A 278 -0.43 18.26 -20.34
N LEU A 279 0.90 18.23 -20.20
CA LEU A 279 1.83 19.29 -20.61
C LEU A 279 1.58 20.66 -19.93
N ASP A 280 0.88 20.69 -18.79
CA ASP A 280 0.69 21.87 -17.96
C ASP A 280 0.94 21.55 -16.48
N PHE A 281 2.16 21.84 -16.02
CA PHE A 281 2.58 21.63 -14.64
C PHE A 281 1.70 22.36 -13.62
N ARG A 282 1.00 23.44 -14.01
CA ARG A 282 0.12 24.19 -13.10
C ARG A 282 -1.08 23.35 -12.69
N GLN A 283 -1.58 22.49 -13.57
CA GLN A 283 -2.73 21.61 -13.27
C GLN A 283 -2.36 20.57 -12.20
N GLY A 284 -1.21 19.91 -12.34
CA GLY A 284 -0.71 18.99 -11.32
C GLY A 284 -0.42 19.67 -9.98
N ARG A 285 0.15 20.89 -10.02
CA ARG A 285 0.35 21.71 -8.82
C ARG A 285 -0.96 22.11 -8.16
N ALA A 286 -1.98 22.48 -8.92
CA ALA A 286 -3.28 22.85 -8.38
C ALA A 286 -3.90 21.69 -7.60
N ILE A 287 -3.92 20.48 -8.18
CA ILE A 287 -4.41 19.27 -7.51
C ILE A 287 -3.61 18.99 -6.23
N ALA A 288 -2.27 18.99 -6.31
CA ALA A 288 -1.42 18.74 -5.15
C ALA A 288 -1.62 19.77 -4.01
N ILE A 289 -1.78 21.06 -4.36
CA ILE A 289 -2.07 22.11 -3.37
C ILE A 289 -3.44 21.87 -2.73
N THR A 290 -4.47 21.55 -3.50
CA THR A 290 -5.80 21.25 -2.96
C THR A 290 -5.76 20.05 -2.01
N MET A 291 -5.08 18.95 -2.40
CA MET A 291 -4.87 17.79 -1.53
C MET A 291 -4.17 18.18 -0.23
N MET A 292 -3.12 19.01 -0.31
CA MET A 292 -2.38 19.47 0.87
C MET A 292 -3.24 20.33 1.81
N ILE A 293 -4.09 21.22 1.27
CA ILE A 293 -4.99 22.04 2.08
C ILE A 293 -5.95 21.15 2.88
N VAL A 294 -6.60 20.19 2.21
CA VAL A 294 -7.55 19.29 2.87
C VAL A 294 -6.84 18.42 3.92
N LEU A 295 -5.67 17.87 3.59
CA LEU A 295 -4.87 17.04 4.50
C LEU A 295 -4.44 17.83 5.74
N VAL A 296 -3.85 19.02 5.56
CA VAL A 296 -3.39 19.86 6.68
C VAL A 296 -4.56 20.29 7.55
N ALA A 297 -5.68 20.70 6.95
CA ALA A 297 -6.87 21.05 7.72
C ALA A 297 -7.37 19.86 8.56
N GLY A 298 -7.48 18.68 7.96
CA GLY A 298 -7.90 17.46 8.66
C GLY A 298 -6.97 17.07 9.81
N VAL A 299 -5.65 17.05 9.56
CA VAL A 299 -4.64 16.70 10.57
C VAL A 299 -4.66 17.70 11.73
N LEU A 300 -4.78 19.00 11.46
CA LEU A 300 -4.82 20.01 12.52
C LEU A 300 -6.09 19.92 13.36
N VAL A 301 -7.24 19.63 12.76
CA VAL A 301 -8.50 19.41 13.50
C VAL A 301 -8.39 18.16 14.37
N ALA A 302 -7.91 17.05 13.82
CA ALA A 302 -7.73 15.80 14.58
C ALA A 302 -6.74 15.99 15.74
N TYR A 303 -5.59 16.60 15.49
CA TYR A 303 -4.60 16.85 16.54
C TYR A 303 -5.12 17.83 17.61
N TRP A 304 -5.87 18.87 17.22
CA TRP A 304 -6.50 19.75 18.20
C TRP A 304 -7.50 19.00 19.09
N ALA A 305 -8.34 18.15 18.50
CA ALA A 305 -9.34 17.36 19.23
C ALA A 305 -8.68 16.37 20.20
N GLU A 306 -7.74 15.54 19.72
CA GLU A 306 -7.08 14.53 20.56
C GLU A 306 -6.20 15.17 21.65
N ALA A 307 -5.57 16.31 21.36
CA ALA A 307 -4.80 17.05 22.36
C ALA A 307 -5.67 17.69 23.45
N GLY A 308 -7.00 17.75 23.26
CA GLY A 308 -7.95 18.19 24.28
C GLY A 308 -8.16 17.15 25.39
N GLY A 309 -7.83 15.89 25.14
CA GLY A 309 -8.01 14.79 26.09
C GLY A 309 -9.48 14.41 26.33
N ASN A 310 -9.72 13.59 27.35
CA ASN A 310 -11.05 13.19 27.76
C ASN A 310 -11.41 13.82 29.12
N ALA A 311 -12.40 14.71 29.12
CA ALA A 311 -12.82 15.42 30.33
C ALA A 311 -13.27 14.49 31.46
N LEU A 312 -13.81 13.31 31.15
CA LEU A 312 -14.19 12.32 32.16
C LEU A 312 -12.96 11.70 32.85
N LEU A 313 -11.88 11.47 32.10
CA LEU A 313 -10.61 10.99 32.65
C LEU A 313 -9.94 12.05 33.52
N THR A 314 -9.96 13.31 33.07
CA THR A 314 -9.47 14.45 33.86
C THR A 314 -10.26 14.60 35.17
N ALA A 315 -11.58 14.41 35.14
CA ALA A 315 -12.44 14.51 36.31
C ALA A 315 -12.14 13.45 37.38
N ILE A 316 -11.65 12.27 36.99
CA ILE A 316 -11.20 11.22 37.92
C ILE A 316 -9.71 11.33 38.28
N GLY A 317 -9.04 12.41 37.88
CA GLY A 317 -7.67 12.74 38.27
C GLY A 317 -6.55 12.27 37.34
N VAL A 318 -6.87 11.81 36.12
CA VAL A 318 -5.85 11.48 35.10
C VAL A 318 -5.24 12.78 34.56
N ASP A 319 -3.91 12.82 34.40
CA ASP A 319 -3.21 13.96 33.80
C ASP A 319 -3.64 14.16 32.34
N PRO A 320 -4.22 15.32 31.96
CA PRO A 320 -4.63 15.60 30.59
C PRO A 320 -3.47 15.98 29.67
N SER A 321 -2.26 16.19 30.20
CA SER A 321 -1.11 16.68 29.41
C SER A 321 -0.72 15.82 28.19
N PRO A 322 -0.88 14.47 28.20
CA PRO A 322 -0.63 13.64 27.03
C PRO A 322 -1.71 13.71 25.95
N GLY A 323 -2.86 14.33 26.23
CA GLY A 323 -4.06 14.24 25.38
C GLY A 323 -4.86 12.96 25.65
N ASN A 324 -5.64 12.52 24.67
CA ASN A 324 -6.42 11.30 24.74
C ASN A 324 -5.56 10.08 24.38
N MET A 325 -5.43 9.12 25.29
CA MET A 325 -4.49 7.98 25.19
C MET A 325 -5.20 6.61 25.26
N GLU A 326 -6.51 6.56 24.99
CA GLU A 326 -7.29 5.31 25.04
C GLU A 326 -6.97 4.34 23.90
N GLY A 327 -6.68 4.85 22.70
CA GLY A 327 -6.40 4.07 21.49
C GLY A 327 -4.92 4.01 21.14
#